data_AF-A0A812AQ28-F1
#
_entry.id   AF-A0A812AQ28-F1
#
_cell.length_a   1.000
_cell.length_b   1.000
_cell.length_c   1.000
_cell.angle_alpha   90.00
_cell.angle_beta   90.00
_cell.angle_gamma   90.00
#
_symmetry.space_group_name_H-M   'P 1'
#
loop_
_entity.id
_entity.type
_entity.pdbx_description
1 polymer ?
#
loop_
_entity_poly.entity_id
_entity_poly.type
_entity_poly.pdbx_seq_one_letter_code
_entity_poly.pdbx_strand_id
1 'polypeptide(L)'
;MLSLLYLPFLFQIVCDGDNDCYDNSDERDCQPVNCTESQWRCQSQIQCIKKEHRCDRFPDCNDKSDEVGCPSSSTNTCRSREFKCLEGDCIFAAWQCDGKQDCEDGSDEGSTCPPPVCPNDFFRCNNGRCIYKSSRCDGYNDCGDNSDEDKSLNCSPPPFSCPANQWECPGGRRICIPDAKVCNGNPDCPDGQDESPLCSKFYVLAIILLNIFLGIGILC
;
A
#
# COMPACT_ATOMS: atom_id res chain seq x y z
N MET A 1 -34.74 19.86 48.90
CA MET A 1 -33.94 20.06 47.67
C MET A 1 -32.62 19.33 47.84
N LEU A 2 -32.49 18.13 47.29
CA LEU A 2 -31.19 17.49 47.04
C LEU A 2 -31.27 16.95 45.63
N SER A 3 -30.38 17.49 44.81
CA SER A 3 -30.42 17.48 43.35
C SER A 3 -29.99 16.11 42.84
N LEU A 4 -30.93 15.35 42.24
CA LEU A 4 -30.64 14.12 41.50
C LEU A 4 -30.04 14.47 40.13
N LEU A 5 -28.84 15.05 40.12
CA LEU A 5 -28.04 15.33 38.92
C LEU A 5 -26.81 14.41 38.87
N TYR A 6 -26.98 13.09 38.95
CA TYR A 6 -25.96 12.06 38.69
C TYR A 6 -26.78 10.74 38.58
N LEU A 7 -26.91 10.00 37.47
CA LEU A 7 -26.01 9.69 36.37
C LEU A 7 -26.81 9.21 35.13
N PRO A 8 -26.59 9.74 33.92
CA PRO A 8 -27.06 9.15 32.67
C PRO A 8 -26.17 7.97 32.19
N PHE A 9 -25.30 7.42 33.04
CA PHE A 9 -24.25 6.45 32.69
C PHE A 9 -24.50 5.01 33.18
N LEU A 10 -25.60 4.73 33.88
CA LEU A 10 -25.92 3.39 34.42
C LEU A 10 -26.87 2.57 33.52
N PHE A 11 -27.35 3.15 32.42
CA PHE A 11 -28.27 2.51 31.47
C PHE A 11 -27.58 1.82 30.29
N GLN A 12 -26.25 1.73 30.32
CA GLN A 12 -25.44 1.31 29.17
C GLN A 12 -24.63 0.03 29.43
N ILE A 13 -24.94 -0.65 30.54
CA ILE A 13 -24.40 -1.96 30.98
C ILE A 13 -25.53 -2.88 31.51
N VAL A 14 -26.79 -2.47 31.30
CA VAL A 14 -27.99 -3.17 31.78
C VAL A 14 -28.90 -3.29 30.58
N CYS A 15 -29.25 -4.52 30.19
CA CYS A 15 -30.05 -4.81 29.01
C CYS A 15 -29.40 -4.33 27.70
N ASP A 16 -28.07 -4.37 27.63
CA ASP A 16 -27.29 -3.99 26.45
C ASP A 16 -26.85 -5.19 25.61
N GLY A 17 -27.19 -6.42 26.06
CA GLY A 17 -26.92 -7.66 25.35
C GLY A 17 -25.59 -8.32 25.70
N ASP A 18 -24.78 -7.69 26.57
CA ASP A 18 -23.51 -8.23 27.05
C ASP A 18 -23.62 -8.67 28.52
N ASN A 19 -22.88 -9.72 28.91
CA ASN A 19 -22.83 -10.20 30.30
C ASN A 19 -21.69 -9.49 31.05
N ASP A 20 -21.93 -8.25 31.46
CA ASP A 20 -21.04 -7.41 32.24
C ASP A 20 -20.97 -7.84 33.70
N CYS A 21 -22.06 -8.37 34.25
CA CYS A 21 -22.14 -8.81 35.63
C CYS A 21 -21.56 -10.23 35.88
N TYR A 22 -21.09 -10.92 34.84
CA TYR A 22 -20.60 -12.31 34.82
C TYR A 22 -21.61 -13.39 35.25
N ASP A 23 -22.61 -13.04 36.06
CA ASP A 23 -23.74 -13.86 36.48
C ASP A 23 -25.02 -13.61 35.65
N ASN A 24 -24.93 -12.83 34.57
CA ASN A 24 -26.02 -12.47 33.67
C ASN A 24 -27.20 -11.79 34.39
N SER A 25 -26.96 -11.02 35.45
CA SER A 25 -27.99 -10.32 36.23
C SER A 25 -28.44 -8.98 35.63
N ASP A 26 -27.55 -8.35 34.90
CA ASP A 26 -27.73 -7.20 34.02
C ASP A 26 -28.73 -7.44 32.88
N GLU A 27 -28.77 -8.67 32.35
CA GLU A 27 -29.67 -9.04 31.25
C GLU A 27 -30.99 -9.70 31.73
N ARG A 28 -31.27 -9.67 33.03
CA ARG A 28 -32.52 -10.22 33.61
C ARG A 28 -33.56 -9.13 33.85
N ASP A 29 -34.83 -9.47 33.59
CA ASP A 29 -36.01 -8.63 33.85
C ASP A 29 -36.06 -7.28 33.10
N CYS A 30 -35.48 -7.24 31.91
CA CYS A 30 -35.52 -6.09 31.02
C CYS A 30 -36.96 -5.75 30.57
N GLN A 31 -37.33 -4.48 30.66
CA GLN A 31 -38.64 -4.01 30.25
C GLN A 31 -38.70 -3.80 28.73
N PRO A 32 -39.81 -4.15 28.06
CA PRO A 32 -39.93 -3.98 26.62
C PRO A 32 -39.96 -2.50 26.24
N VAL A 33 -39.11 -2.10 25.30
CA VAL A 33 -38.97 -0.72 24.86
C VAL A 33 -40.05 -0.36 23.84
N ASN A 34 -40.68 0.81 23.98
CA ASN A 34 -41.63 1.32 23.00
C ASN A 34 -40.91 2.01 21.85
N CYS A 35 -40.92 1.37 20.68
CA CYS A 35 -40.32 1.91 19.46
C CYS A 35 -41.25 2.93 18.79
N THR A 36 -40.65 3.92 18.13
CA THR A 36 -41.38 4.90 17.30
C THR A 36 -41.89 4.26 16.00
N GLU A 37 -42.82 4.92 15.29
CA GLU A 37 -43.34 4.42 14.00
C GLU A 37 -42.25 4.21 12.93
N SER A 38 -41.10 4.87 13.03
CA SER A 38 -39.95 4.71 12.12
C SER A 38 -38.98 3.59 12.53
N GLN A 39 -39.18 2.99 13.71
CA GLN A 39 -38.31 1.96 14.25
C GLN A 39 -38.97 0.58 14.15
N TRP A 40 -38.15 -0.46 14.17
CA TRP A 40 -38.54 -1.85 14.25
C TRP A 40 -38.04 -2.43 15.59
N ARG A 41 -38.90 -3.20 16.25
CA ARG A 41 -38.60 -3.80 17.55
C ARG A 41 -37.99 -5.18 17.33
N CYS A 42 -36.80 -5.41 17.87
CA CYS A 42 -36.15 -6.72 17.89
C CYS A 42 -37.03 -7.75 18.63
N GLN A 43 -36.85 -9.04 18.34
CA GLN A 43 -37.61 -10.13 18.97
C GLN A 43 -37.41 -10.18 20.50
N SER A 44 -36.24 -9.76 20.98
CA SER A 44 -35.89 -9.56 22.39
C SER A 44 -36.74 -8.50 23.08
N GLN A 45 -37.43 -7.64 22.33
CA GLN A 45 -38.28 -6.55 22.79
C GLN A 45 -37.57 -5.42 23.56
N ILE A 46 -36.27 -5.53 23.80
CA ILE A 46 -35.47 -4.57 24.59
C ILE A 46 -34.71 -3.56 23.72
N GLN A 47 -34.66 -3.80 22.40
CA GLN A 47 -33.95 -2.95 21.44
C GLN A 47 -34.86 -2.53 20.28
N CYS A 48 -34.67 -1.28 19.84
CA CYS A 48 -35.29 -0.73 18.64
C CYS A 48 -34.20 -0.37 17.62
N ILE A 49 -34.30 -0.91 16.42
CA ILE A 49 -33.47 -0.54 15.27
C ILE A 49 -34.29 0.29 14.28
N LYS A 50 -33.69 0.90 13.26
CA LYS A 50 -34.49 1.54 12.19
C LYS A 50 -35.11 0.45 11.32
N LYS A 51 -36.26 0.75 10.72
CA LYS A 51 -36.90 -0.19 9.77
C LYS A 51 -36.00 -0.56 8.58
N GLU A 52 -35.05 0.31 8.24
CA GLU A 52 -34.04 0.12 7.18
C GLU A 52 -32.98 -0.93 7.52
N HIS A 53 -32.79 -1.20 8.82
CA HIS A 53 -31.85 -2.16 9.39
C HIS A 53 -32.47 -3.55 9.58
N ARG A 54 -33.75 -3.72 9.24
CA ARG A 54 -34.36 -5.05 9.23
C ARG A 54 -34.02 -5.73 7.90
N CYS A 55 -33.38 -6.91 7.96
CA CYS A 55 -32.99 -7.69 6.80
C CYS A 55 -31.96 -6.96 5.92
N ASP A 56 -30.98 -6.29 6.54
CA ASP A 56 -29.91 -5.58 5.85
C ASP A 56 -28.58 -6.37 5.81
N ARG A 57 -28.61 -7.64 6.19
CA ARG A 57 -27.48 -8.59 6.30
C ARG A 57 -26.47 -8.21 7.38
N PHE A 58 -26.74 -7.19 8.19
CA PHE A 58 -25.94 -6.83 9.34
C PHE A 58 -26.72 -7.12 10.63
N PRO A 59 -26.11 -7.78 11.63
CA PRO A 59 -26.77 -7.96 12.92
C PRO A 59 -26.78 -6.62 13.70
N ASP A 60 -27.86 -5.86 13.55
CA ASP A 60 -28.13 -4.65 14.33
C ASP A 60 -28.87 -4.99 15.63
N CYS A 61 -29.68 -6.05 15.66
CA CYS A 61 -30.26 -6.54 16.91
C CYS A 61 -29.26 -7.39 17.71
N ASN A 62 -29.22 -7.21 19.03
CA ASN A 62 -28.42 -8.01 19.96
C ASN A 62 -28.76 -9.51 19.88
N ASP A 63 -30.03 -9.83 19.60
CA ASP A 63 -30.52 -11.18 19.40
C ASP A 63 -30.49 -11.64 17.92
N LYS A 64 -29.97 -10.80 17.02
CA LYS A 64 -29.85 -11.03 15.56
C LYS A 64 -31.20 -11.29 14.87
N SER A 65 -32.29 -10.89 15.52
CA SER A 65 -33.66 -11.19 15.05
C SER A 65 -34.11 -10.36 13.85
N ASP A 66 -33.40 -9.28 13.57
CA ASP A 66 -33.51 -8.47 12.38
C ASP A 66 -33.16 -9.23 11.09
N GLU A 67 -32.26 -10.21 11.18
CA GLU A 67 -31.76 -10.99 10.04
C GLU A 67 -32.39 -12.38 9.90
N VAL A 68 -33.31 -12.77 10.79
CA VAL A 68 -34.01 -14.07 10.73
C VAL A 68 -35.39 -13.96 10.09
N GLY A 69 -35.76 -14.96 9.28
CA GLY A 69 -37.07 -14.99 8.63
C GLY A 69 -37.29 -13.86 7.62
N CYS A 70 -36.21 -13.28 7.13
CA CYS A 70 -36.23 -12.33 6.02
C CYS A 70 -36.78 -13.03 4.77
N PRO A 71 -37.71 -12.41 4.03
CA PRO A 71 -38.09 -12.92 2.73
C PRO A 71 -36.79 -13.05 1.92
N SER A 72 -36.47 -14.25 1.45
CA SER A 72 -35.38 -14.47 0.51
C SER A 72 -35.67 -13.55 -0.68
N SER A 73 -35.01 -12.40 -0.67
CA SER A 73 -35.39 -11.29 -1.52
C SER A 73 -35.05 -11.70 -2.95
N SER A 74 -36.06 -12.22 -3.62
CA SER A 74 -36.11 -12.49 -5.06
C SER A 74 -36.06 -11.19 -5.87
N THR A 75 -35.72 -10.07 -5.25
CA THR A 75 -35.18 -8.89 -5.92
C THR A 75 -33.67 -8.88 -5.71
N ASN A 76 -33.01 -9.54 -6.65
CA ASN A 76 -31.58 -9.55 -7.00
C ASN A 76 -30.96 -8.14 -7.24
N THR A 77 -31.44 -7.12 -6.52
CA THR A 77 -31.15 -5.70 -6.74
C THR A 77 -30.43 -5.19 -5.49
N CYS A 78 -29.10 -5.13 -5.56
CA CYS A 78 -28.32 -4.43 -4.56
C CYS A 78 -28.79 -2.96 -4.47
N ARG A 79 -28.61 -2.30 -3.31
CA ARG A 79 -29.00 -0.89 -3.14
C ARG A 79 -28.26 -0.02 -4.18
N SER A 80 -28.76 1.20 -4.41
CA SER A 80 -28.23 2.12 -5.45
C SER A 80 -26.74 2.51 -5.32
N ARG A 81 -26.01 2.03 -4.31
CA ARG A 81 -24.58 2.26 -4.06
C ARG A 81 -23.80 0.97 -3.78
N GLU A 82 -24.37 -0.17 -4.13
CA GLU A 82 -23.77 -1.48 -3.94
C GLU A 82 -23.49 -2.12 -5.30
N PHE A 83 -22.35 -2.82 -5.39
CA PHE A 83 -22.00 -3.65 -6.52
C PHE A 83 -22.44 -5.09 -6.23
N LYS A 84 -22.94 -5.76 -7.26
CA LYS A 84 -23.42 -7.14 -7.17
C LYS A 84 -22.34 -8.11 -7.65
N CYS A 85 -21.85 -8.94 -6.73
CA CYS A 85 -20.99 -10.09 -7.02
C CYS A 85 -21.72 -11.10 -7.94
N LEU A 86 -20.97 -11.90 -8.69
CA LEU A 86 -21.53 -12.87 -9.63
C LEU A 86 -22.35 -13.95 -8.90
N GLU A 87 -21.89 -14.41 -7.73
CA GLU A 87 -22.61 -15.35 -6.85
C GLU A 87 -23.76 -14.70 -6.03
N GLY A 88 -24.03 -13.41 -6.25
CA GLY A 88 -25.24 -12.74 -5.78
C GLY A 88 -25.10 -11.96 -4.48
N ASP A 89 -23.89 -11.87 -3.92
CA ASP A 89 -23.59 -10.96 -2.82
C ASP A 89 -23.49 -9.52 -3.27
N CYS A 90 -23.72 -8.60 -2.33
CA CYS A 90 -23.66 -7.17 -2.56
C CYS A 90 -22.55 -6.59 -1.70
N ILE A 91 -21.58 -5.94 -2.34
CA ILE A 91 -20.52 -5.18 -1.68
C ILE A 91 -20.73 -3.68 -1.92
N PHE A 92 -20.00 -2.82 -1.24
CA PHE A 92 -20.03 -1.39 -1.56
C PHE A 92 -19.51 -1.16 -2.99
N ALA A 93 -20.16 -0.29 -3.75
CA ALA A 93 -19.70 0.03 -5.11
C ALA A 93 -18.28 0.64 -5.13
N ALA A 94 -17.81 1.17 -4.00
CA ALA A 94 -16.43 1.67 -3.84
C ALA A 94 -15.38 0.56 -3.73
N TRP A 95 -15.80 -0.67 -3.43
CA TRP A 95 -14.94 -1.86 -3.34
C TRP A 95 -14.84 -2.61 -4.68
N GLN A 96 -15.58 -2.14 -5.69
CA GLN A 96 -15.38 -2.64 -7.04
C GLN A 96 -14.06 -2.11 -7.60
N CYS A 97 -13.13 -3.01 -7.95
CA CYS A 97 -11.82 -2.69 -8.53
C CYS A 97 -10.91 -1.87 -7.60
N ASP A 98 -10.97 -2.12 -6.28
CA ASP A 98 -10.13 -1.47 -5.29
C ASP A 98 -8.80 -2.21 -5.04
N GLY A 99 -8.63 -3.38 -5.66
CA GLY A 99 -7.44 -4.22 -5.58
C GLY A 99 -7.49 -5.27 -4.47
N LYS A 100 -8.63 -5.42 -3.78
CA LYS A 100 -8.87 -6.47 -2.79
C LYS A 100 -10.05 -7.33 -3.20
N GLN A 101 -9.96 -8.61 -2.87
CA GLN A 101 -11.07 -9.52 -3.05
C GLN A 101 -12.07 -9.32 -1.90
N ASP A 102 -13.15 -8.60 -2.17
CA ASP A 102 -14.28 -8.40 -1.27
C ASP A 102 -15.47 -9.30 -1.64
N CYS A 103 -15.60 -9.73 -2.90
CA CYS A 103 -16.51 -10.82 -3.25
C CYS A 103 -15.86 -12.20 -3.00
N GLU A 104 -16.63 -13.17 -2.48
CA GLU A 104 -16.13 -14.55 -2.30
C GLU A 104 -15.64 -15.18 -3.62
N ASP A 105 -16.26 -14.81 -4.73
CA ASP A 105 -15.91 -15.26 -6.09
C ASP A 105 -14.85 -14.39 -6.79
N GLY A 106 -14.41 -13.28 -6.17
CA GLY A 106 -13.47 -12.31 -6.74
C GLY A 106 -14.00 -11.57 -7.97
N SER A 107 -15.32 -11.55 -8.17
CA SER A 107 -15.93 -10.90 -9.33
C SER A 107 -15.86 -9.37 -9.31
N ASP A 108 -15.63 -8.78 -8.15
CA ASP A 108 -15.33 -7.37 -7.91
C ASP A 108 -13.98 -6.93 -8.47
N GLU A 109 -13.00 -7.85 -8.55
CA GLU A 109 -11.65 -7.62 -9.09
C GLU A 109 -11.42 -8.32 -10.45
N GLY A 110 -12.51 -8.71 -11.11
CA GLY A 110 -12.48 -9.48 -12.35
C GLY A 110 -12.03 -8.68 -13.59
N SER A 111 -12.11 -9.34 -14.76
CA SER A 111 -11.71 -8.77 -16.06
C SER A 111 -12.51 -7.56 -16.53
N THR A 112 -13.61 -7.23 -15.86
CA THR A 112 -14.42 -6.02 -16.06
C THR A 112 -13.80 -4.77 -15.44
N CYS A 113 -12.83 -4.92 -14.54
CA CYS A 113 -12.14 -3.79 -13.95
C CYS A 113 -11.24 -3.10 -14.98
N PRO A 114 -11.24 -1.76 -15.03
CA PRO A 114 -10.20 -1.05 -15.77
C PRO A 114 -8.84 -1.51 -15.21
N PRO A 115 -7.84 -1.75 -16.07
CA PRO A 115 -6.54 -2.18 -15.60
C PRO A 115 -6.06 -1.16 -14.56
N PRO A 116 -5.59 -1.59 -13.37
CA PRO A 116 -5.20 -0.69 -12.30
C PRO A 116 -4.19 0.31 -12.87
N VAL A 117 -4.62 1.57 -12.96
CA VAL A 117 -3.78 2.66 -13.43
C VAL A 117 -2.92 3.03 -12.24
N CYS A 118 -1.64 2.67 -12.31
CA CYS A 118 -0.71 3.07 -11.27
C CYS A 118 -0.75 4.59 -11.10
N PRO A 119 -0.76 5.11 -9.85
CA PRO A 119 -0.77 6.56 -9.61
C PRO A 119 0.41 7.25 -10.30
N ASN A 120 0.35 8.57 -10.48
CA ASN A 120 1.33 9.32 -11.28
C ASN A 120 2.80 9.11 -10.88
N ASP A 121 3.11 8.74 -9.64
CA ASP A 121 4.47 8.51 -9.16
C ASP A 121 4.91 7.03 -9.16
N PHE A 122 4.09 6.17 -9.76
CA PHE A 122 4.31 4.73 -9.80
C PHE A 122 4.58 4.23 -11.23
N PHE A 123 5.40 3.19 -11.33
CA PHE A 123 5.66 2.41 -12.53
C PHE A 123 4.85 1.12 -12.47
N ARG A 124 4.25 0.73 -13.61
CA ARG A 124 3.45 -0.49 -13.74
C ARG A 124 4.32 -1.62 -14.26
N CYS A 125 4.50 -2.64 -13.43
CA CYS A 125 5.16 -3.89 -13.77
C CYS A 125 4.36 -4.71 -14.79
N ASN A 126 5.00 -5.67 -15.45
CA ASN A 126 4.35 -6.56 -16.41
C ASN A 126 3.31 -7.48 -15.73
N ASN A 127 3.57 -7.90 -14.49
CA ASN A 127 2.62 -8.61 -13.64
C ASN A 127 1.47 -7.75 -13.09
N GLY A 128 1.38 -6.46 -13.46
CA GLY A 128 0.32 -5.56 -13.03
C GLY A 128 0.54 -4.88 -11.68
N ARG A 129 1.65 -5.18 -10.97
CA ARG A 129 2.03 -4.52 -9.72
C ARG A 129 2.47 -3.07 -9.98
N CYS A 130 2.22 -2.19 -9.01
CA CYS A 130 2.70 -0.81 -9.04
C CYS A 130 3.86 -0.64 -8.05
N ILE A 131 5.00 -0.17 -8.53
CA ILE A 131 6.17 0.20 -7.71
C ILE A 131 6.43 1.70 -7.86
N TYR A 132 7.24 2.30 -6.99
CA TYR A 132 7.62 3.72 -7.18
C TYR A 132 8.42 3.90 -8.45
N LYS A 133 8.27 5.04 -9.14
CA LYS A 133 9.12 5.37 -10.31
C LYS A 133 10.62 5.41 -9.96
N SER A 134 10.98 5.67 -8.70
CA SER A 134 12.36 5.62 -8.22
C SER A 134 12.93 4.20 -8.18
N SER A 135 12.07 3.19 -8.07
CA SER A 135 12.40 1.76 -8.10
C SER A 135 12.52 1.21 -9.53
N ARG A 136 12.32 2.05 -10.55
CA ARG A 136 12.53 1.64 -11.94
C ARG A 136 14.01 1.85 -12.30
N CYS A 137 14.69 0.80 -12.75
CA CYS A 137 16.10 0.83 -13.13
C CYS A 137 17.04 1.19 -11.96
N ASP A 138 16.71 0.77 -10.73
CA ASP A 138 17.53 1.00 -9.54
C ASP A 138 18.49 -0.16 -9.23
N GLY A 139 18.36 -1.27 -9.97
CA GLY A 139 19.19 -2.46 -9.86
C GLY A 139 18.64 -3.54 -8.94
N TYR A 140 17.44 -3.35 -8.37
CA TYR A 140 16.72 -4.33 -7.56
C TYR A 140 15.47 -4.84 -8.27
N ASN A 141 15.04 -6.06 -7.94
CA ASN A 141 13.80 -6.63 -8.45
C ASN A 141 12.64 -6.26 -7.53
N ASP A 142 12.12 -5.06 -7.66
CA ASP A 142 10.98 -4.56 -6.89
C ASP A 142 9.65 -5.06 -7.48
N CYS A 143 9.58 -5.27 -8.79
CA CYS A 143 8.39 -5.84 -9.43
C CYS A 143 8.15 -7.31 -9.06
N GLY A 144 9.19 -8.07 -8.70
CA GLY A 144 9.17 -9.52 -8.46
C GLY A 144 9.31 -10.36 -9.73
N ASP A 145 9.02 -9.77 -10.91
CA ASP A 145 9.18 -10.37 -12.24
C ASP A 145 10.36 -9.77 -13.06
N ASN A 146 11.18 -8.91 -12.44
CA ASN A 146 12.27 -8.11 -13.06
C ASN A 146 11.81 -7.18 -14.18
N SER A 147 10.52 -6.85 -14.29
CA SER A 147 10.03 -5.97 -15.36
C SER A 147 10.44 -4.50 -15.18
N ASP A 148 10.82 -4.10 -13.98
CA ASP A 148 11.44 -2.83 -13.59
C ASP A 148 12.91 -2.68 -14.02
N GLU A 149 13.60 -3.80 -14.19
CA GLU A 149 15.00 -3.89 -14.61
C GLU A 149 15.16 -4.45 -16.03
N ASP A 150 14.05 -4.54 -16.78
CA ASP A 150 14.04 -5.15 -18.09
C ASP A 150 14.87 -4.32 -19.10
N LYS A 151 15.64 -5.01 -19.95
CA LYS A 151 16.48 -4.36 -20.97
C LYS A 151 15.68 -3.52 -21.96
N SER A 152 14.41 -3.85 -22.19
CA SER A 152 13.49 -3.07 -23.03
C SER A 152 13.18 -1.68 -22.48
N LEU A 153 13.35 -1.47 -21.16
CA LEU A 153 13.23 -0.14 -20.55
C LEU A 153 14.40 0.78 -20.88
N ASN A 154 15.42 0.26 -21.58
CA ASN A 154 16.66 0.96 -21.94
C ASN A 154 17.21 1.73 -20.73
N CYS A 155 17.24 1.04 -19.58
CA CYS A 155 17.82 1.55 -18.35
C CYS A 155 19.26 1.98 -18.66
N SER A 156 19.48 3.28 -18.88
CA SER A 156 20.82 3.83 -18.76
C SER A 156 21.09 3.80 -17.27
N PRO A 157 22.00 2.93 -16.78
CA PRO A 157 22.43 3.05 -15.41
C PRO A 157 22.83 4.52 -15.21
N PRO A 158 22.37 5.19 -14.14
CA PRO A 158 22.82 6.55 -13.87
C PRO A 158 24.35 6.55 -13.93
N PRO A 159 24.97 7.56 -14.57
CA PRO A 159 26.42 7.59 -14.73
C PRO A 159 27.04 7.39 -13.36
N PHE A 160 27.65 6.23 -13.17
CA PHE A 160 28.29 5.92 -11.91
C PHE A 160 29.45 6.91 -11.78
N SER A 161 29.42 7.71 -10.73
CA SER A 161 30.47 8.65 -10.40
C SER A 161 30.83 8.41 -8.95
N CYS A 162 32.12 8.24 -8.69
CA CYS A 162 32.60 8.08 -7.33
C CYS A 162 32.47 9.42 -6.58
N PRO A 163 32.20 9.38 -5.25
CA PRO A 163 32.26 10.55 -4.39
C PRO A 163 33.60 11.29 -4.50
N ALA A 164 33.64 12.57 -4.08
CA ALA A 164 34.88 13.35 -4.10
C ALA A 164 36.02 12.64 -3.35
N ASN A 165 37.23 12.68 -3.92
CA ASN A 165 38.45 11.99 -3.46
C ASN A 165 38.47 10.46 -3.65
N GLN A 166 37.61 9.96 -4.54
CA GLN A 166 37.60 8.55 -4.94
C GLN A 166 37.70 8.42 -6.46
N TRP A 167 38.47 7.42 -6.88
CA TRP A 167 38.72 7.06 -8.25
C TRP A 167 37.92 5.81 -8.63
N GLU A 168 37.26 5.86 -9.78
CA GLU A 168 36.54 4.72 -10.33
C GLU A 168 37.52 3.74 -10.99
N CYS A 169 37.51 2.48 -10.54
CA CYS A 169 38.26 1.41 -11.18
C CYS A 169 37.81 1.24 -12.65
N PRO A 170 38.74 1.29 -13.62
CA PRO A 170 38.44 1.11 -15.04
C PRO A 170 37.83 -0.26 -15.34
N GLY A 171 36.97 -0.32 -16.36
CA GLY A 171 36.29 -1.54 -16.78
C GLY A 171 34.83 -1.65 -16.33
N GLY A 172 34.21 -0.53 -15.91
CA GLY A 172 32.76 -0.45 -15.66
C GLY A 172 32.28 -1.29 -14.49
N ARG A 173 33.16 -1.59 -13.52
CA ARG A 173 32.85 -2.45 -12.37
C ARG A 173 32.18 -1.73 -11.21
N ARG A 174 31.95 -0.40 -11.31
CA ARG A 174 31.33 0.42 -10.27
C ARG A 174 32.03 0.31 -8.90
N ILE A 175 33.36 0.26 -8.91
CA ILE A 175 34.19 0.17 -7.71
C ILE A 175 34.94 1.48 -7.56
N CYS A 176 34.86 2.06 -6.36
CA CYS A 176 35.57 3.28 -5.99
C CYS A 176 36.69 2.94 -5.01
N ILE A 177 37.89 3.42 -5.30
CA ILE A 177 39.02 3.42 -4.36
C ILE A 177 39.40 4.87 -4.02
N PRO A 178 39.97 5.17 -2.85
CA PRO A 178 40.47 6.51 -2.59
C PRO A 178 41.54 6.93 -3.61
N ASP A 179 41.59 8.20 -4.02
CA ASP A 179 42.60 8.69 -4.98
C ASP A 179 44.04 8.42 -4.50
N ALA A 180 44.26 8.42 -3.18
CA ALA A 180 45.53 8.09 -2.55
C ALA A 180 45.97 6.63 -2.72
N LYS A 181 45.05 5.76 -3.16
CA LYS A 181 45.31 4.36 -3.44
C LYS A 181 45.65 4.08 -4.89
N VAL A 182 45.44 5.05 -5.79
CA VAL A 182 45.95 4.94 -7.15
C VAL A 182 47.47 5.07 -7.09
N CYS A 183 48.20 4.17 -7.74
CA CYS A 183 49.66 4.23 -7.81
C CYS A 183 50.40 4.11 -6.46
N ASN A 184 49.84 3.40 -5.50
CA ASN A 184 50.41 3.20 -4.17
C ASN A 184 51.30 1.94 -4.08
N GLY A 185 51.46 1.19 -5.16
CA GLY A 185 52.22 -0.06 -5.23
C GLY A 185 51.45 -1.32 -4.80
N ASN A 186 50.16 -1.20 -4.48
CA ASN A 186 49.27 -2.30 -4.10
C ASN A 186 48.06 -2.35 -5.05
N PRO A 187 47.68 -3.53 -5.56
CA PRO A 187 46.47 -3.68 -6.37
C PRO A 187 45.22 -3.58 -5.48
N ASP A 188 44.63 -2.38 -5.39
CA ASP A 188 43.37 -2.10 -4.70
C ASP A 188 42.15 -2.25 -5.63
N CYS A 189 42.32 -2.18 -6.96
CA CYS A 189 41.28 -2.58 -7.92
C CYS A 189 41.33 -4.10 -8.21
N PRO A 190 40.20 -4.74 -8.58
CA PRO A 190 40.14 -6.19 -8.81
C PRO A 190 41.06 -6.76 -9.88
N ASP A 191 41.47 -5.93 -10.86
CA ASP A 191 42.42 -6.30 -11.92
C ASP A 191 43.80 -5.62 -11.73
N GLY A 192 44.03 -4.96 -10.58
CA GLY A 192 45.24 -4.19 -10.30
C GLY A 192 45.49 -3.02 -11.27
N GLN A 193 44.44 -2.54 -11.95
CA GLN A 193 44.56 -1.47 -12.95
C GLN A 193 44.94 -0.11 -12.35
N ASP A 194 44.70 0.07 -11.07
CA ASP A 194 45.20 1.20 -10.27
C ASP A 194 46.73 1.24 -10.17
N GLU A 195 47.41 0.12 -10.43
CA GLU A 195 48.87 -0.03 -10.47
C GLU A 195 49.39 -0.29 -11.90
N SER A 196 48.59 0.08 -12.92
CA SER A 196 48.93 -0.09 -14.33
C SER A 196 50.30 0.52 -14.67
N PRO A 197 51.04 -0.01 -15.66
CA PRO A 197 52.35 0.52 -16.08
C PRO A 197 52.37 2.02 -16.45
N LEU A 198 51.21 2.66 -16.67
CA LEU A 198 51.07 4.12 -16.79
C LEU A 198 51.46 4.88 -15.51
N CYS A 199 51.48 4.18 -14.39
CA CYS A 199 51.98 4.63 -13.10
C CYS A 199 53.51 4.78 -13.08
N SER A 200 54.20 4.08 -13.98
CA SER A 200 55.66 4.04 -14.04
C SER A 200 56.21 5.19 -14.90
N LYS A 201 56.49 6.31 -14.23
CA LYS A 201 57.33 7.43 -14.69
C LYS A 201 56.73 8.36 -15.77
N PHE A 202 56.58 9.63 -15.37
CA PHE A 202 56.70 10.82 -16.23
C PHE A 202 55.58 11.19 -17.25
N TYR A 203 54.33 10.79 -17.05
CA TYR A 203 53.21 11.36 -17.84
C TYR A 203 52.27 12.31 -17.07
N VAL A 204 52.47 12.48 -15.76
CA VAL A 204 51.66 13.41 -14.95
C VAL A 204 51.96 14.89 -15.27
N LEU A 205 53.19 15.22 -15.68
CA LEU A 205 53.54 16.57 -16.14
C LEU A 205 53.04 16.88 -17.56
N ALA A 206 52.91 15.88 -18.43
CA ALA A 206 52.53 16.09 -19.83
C ALA A 206 51.04 16.42 -20.01
N ILE A 207 50.15 15.80 -19.22
CA ILE A 207 48.70 16.02 -19.33
C ILE A 207 48.28 17.35 -18.66
N ILE A 208 48.96 17.77 -17.60
CA ILE A 208 48.75 19.09 -16.99
C ILE A 208 49.21 20.20 -17.94
N LEU A 209 50.33 20.02 -18.67
CA LEU A 209 50.80 21.01 -19.65
C LEU A 209 49.94 21.05 -20.94
N LEU A 210 49.41 19.91 -21.40
CA LEU A 210 48.50 19.88 -22.56
C LEU A 210 47.14 20.56 -22.29
N ASN A 211 46.67 20.57 -21.04
CA ASN A 211 45.47 21.31 -20.65
C ASN A 211 45.71 22.81 -20.36
N ILE A 212 46.95 23.25 -20.23
CA ILE A 212 47.30 24.68 -20.17
C ILE A 212 47.36 25.29 -21.58
N PHE A 213 47.80 24.54 -22.60
CA PHE A 213 47.88 25.01 -23.98
C PHE A 213 46.53 25.05 -24.74
N LEU A 214 45.51 24.32 -24.27
CA LEU A 214 44.17 24.38 -24.86
C LEU A 214 43.28 25.49 -24.29
N GLY A 215 43.80 26.27 -23.33
CA GLY A 215 43.08 27.36 -22.65
C GLY A 215 43.44 28.79 -23.09
N ILE A 216 44.39 28.98 -24.00
CA ILE A 216 44.69 30.30 -24.58
C ILE A 216 44.31 30.23 -26.05
N GLY A 217 43.21 30.91 -26.37
CA GLY A 217 42.63 30.90 -27.71
C GLY A 217 43.56 31.44 -28.79
N ILE A 218 43.19 31.06 -30.03
CA ILE A 218 42.87 32.02 -31.08
C ILE A 218 43.43 33.43 -30.81
N LEU A 219 44.63 33.72 -31.33
CA LEU A 219 44.99 34.98 -31.99
C LEU A 219 46.47 34.90 -32.42
N CYS A 220 46.71 34.37 -33.62
CA CYS A 220 47.38 35.05 -34.73
C CYS A 220 47.31 34.15 -35.98
#